data_AF-A0A2V5LI10-F1
#
_entry.id   AF-A0A2V5LI10-F1
#
_cell.length_a   1.000
_cell.length_b   1.000
_cell.length_c   1.000
_cell.angle_alpha   90.00
_cell.angle_beta   90.00
_cell.angle_gamma   90.00
#
_symmetry.space_group_name_H-M   'P 1'
#
loop_
_entity.id
_entity.type
_entity.pdbx_description
1 polymer ?
#
loop_
_entity_poly.entity_id
_entity_poly.type
_entity_poly.pdbx_seq_one_letter_code
_entity_poly.pdbx_strand_id
1 'polypeptide(L)'
;DDHSISVAESVNGQPKPFPNEEWNRPGPAGSHFICVQSVVVDDQDNLWVLDPASPKMQGIVKGGPKLVKIDLRTDQLVQTIPFGEDIAPAKSYLNDVRIDT
;
A
#
# COMPACT_ATOMS: atom_id res chain seq x y z
N ASP A 1 -10.01 13.84 5.10
CA ASP A 1 -9.47 13.45 3.79
C ASP A 1 -10.53 12.66 3.07
N ASP A 2 -11.08 13.32 2.06
CA ASP A 2 -12.15 12.80 1.19
C ASP A 2 -11.55 12.17 -0.07
N HIS A 3 -10.34 11.62 0.04
CA HIS A 3 -9.69 10.93 -1.08
C HIS A 3 -10.28 9.52 -1.19
N SER A 4 -10.86 9.21 -2.33
CA SER A 4 -11.53 7.93 -2.58
C SER A 4 -10.61 6.83 -3.11
N ILE A 5 -9.36 7.17 -3.46
CA ILE A 5 -8.40 6.25 -4.08
C ILE A 5 -7.05 6.38 -3.36
N SER A 6 -6.52 5.27 -2.86
CA SER A 6 -5.21 5.20 -2.19
C SER A 6 -4.07 5.05 -3.19
N VAL A 7 -4.23 4.16 -4.17
CA VAL A 7 -3.27 3.94 -5.27
C VAL A 7 -4.03 3.98 -6.59
N ALA A 8 -3.54 4.77 -7.53
CA ALA A 8 -4.16 4.95 -8.83
C ALA A 8 -3.16 4.73 -9.97
N GLU A 9 -3.64 4.11 -11.04
CA GLU A 9 -3.01 4.19 -12.35
C GLU A 9 -3.58 5.41 -13.11
N SER A 10 -2.75 6.07 -13.94
CA SER A 10 -3.21 7.13 -14.83
C SER A 10 -3.56 6.53 -16.19
N VAL A 11 -4.85 6.49 -16.53
CA VAL A 11 -5.35 5.99 -17.80
C VAL A 11 -5.98 7.14 -18.55
N ASN A 12 -5.39 7.54 -19.68
CA ASN A 12 -5.82 8.71 -20.47
C ASN A 12 -5.93 9.99 -19.63
N GLY A 13 -5.01 10.17 -18.67
CA GLY A 13 -4.99 11.33 -17.77
C GLY A 13 -6.05 11.28 -16.66
N GLN A 14 -6.81 10.20 -16.52
CA GLN A 14 -7.77 10.00 -15.45
C GLN A 14 -7.25 8.98 -14.41
N PRO A 15 -7.40 9.23 -13.11
CA PRO A 15 -7.02 8.27 -12.08
C PRO A 15 -8.02 7.11 -12.07
N LYS A 16 -7.51 5.88 -12.15
CA LYS A 16 -8.29 4.66 -11.96
C LYS A 16 -7.72 3.86 -10.78
N PRO A 17 -8.55 3.34 -9.86
CA PRO A 17 -8.08 2.57 -8.72
C PRO A 17 -7.20 1.38 -9.14
N PHE A 18 -6.03 1.26 -8.52
CA PHE A 18 -5.06 0.21 -8.78
C PHE A 18 -4.72 -0.56 -7.49
N PRO A 19 -4.51 -1.89 -7.53
CA PRO A 19 -4.66 -2.78 -8.70
C PRO A 19 -6.12 -2.96 -9.13
N ASN A 20 -7.06 -2.63 -8.25
CA ASN A 20 -8.49 -2.62 -8.55
C ASN A 20 -9.24 -1.76 -7.52
N GLU A 21 -10.55 -1.63 -7.72
CA GLU A 21 -11.42 -0.90 -6.81
C GLU A 21 -11.48 -1.52 -5.40
N GLU A 22 -11.42 -2.84 -5.29
CA GLU A 22 -11.58 -3.54 -4.01
C GLU A 22 -10.48 -3.12 -3.03
N TRP A 23 -9.21 -3.17 -3.43
CA TRP A 23 -8.08 -2.74 -2.59
C TRP A 23 -8.16 -1.28 -2.12
N ASN A 24 -8.89 -0.42 -2.84
CA ASN A 24 -9.03 1.00 -2.54
C ASN A 24 -10.28 1.31 -1.69
N ARG A 25 -11.11 0.31 -1.37
CA ARG A 25 -12.30 0.47 -0.53
C ARG A 25 -11.99 0.12 0.94
N PRO A 26 -12.79 0.62 1.90
CA PRO A 26 -12.71 0.16 3.28
C PRO A 26 -12.95 -1.36 3.38
N GLY A 27 -12.06 -2.08 4.07
CA GLY A 27 -12.18 -3.52 4.25
C GLY A 27 -11.16 -4.06 5.27
N PRO A 28 -10.99 -5.39 5.36
CA PRO A 28 -10.00 -5.99 6.25
C PRO A 28 -8.59 -5.43 6.04
N ALA A 29 -7.95 -5.01 7.14
CA ALA A 29 -6.70 -4.25 7.11
C ALA A 29 -5.53 -4.96 6.42
N GLY A 30 -5.51 -6.30 6.47
CA GLY A 30 -4.48 -7.11 5.82
C GLY A 30 -4.63 -7.24 4.30
N SER A 31 -5.79 -6.89 3.73
CA SER A 31 -6.10 -7.11 2.31
C SER A 31 -6.69 -5.88 1.60
N HIS A 32 -6.58 -4.71 2.23
CA HIS A 32 -7.05 -3.42 1.71
C HIS A 32 -6.04 -2.33 2.06
N PHE A 33 -5.99 -1.27 1.27
CA PHE A 33 -5.22 -0.08 1.61
C PHE A 33 -5.91 0.71 2.71
N ILE A 34 -5.13 1.17 3.69
CA ILE A 34 -5.60 1.95 4.83
C ILE A 34 -5.11 3.39 4.71
N CYS A 35 -3.80 3.59 4.58
CA CYS A 35 -3.17 4.90 4.52
C CYS A 35 -1.81 4.79 3.82
N VAL A 36 -1.83 4.50 2.51
CA VAL A 36 -0.62 4.34 1.69
C VAL A 36 0.25 5.61 1.75
N GLN A 37 1.55 5.42 1.97
CA GLN A 37 2.51 6.51 2.12
C GLN A 37 3.42 6.65 0.89
N SER A 38 3.91 5.53 0.36
CA SER A 38 4.88 5.55 -0.74
C SER A 38 4.64 4.38 -1.68
N VAL A 39 4.96 4.59 -2.96
CA VAL A 39 5.06 3.53 -3.95
C VAL A 39 6.41 3.63 -4.68
N VAL A 40 6.99 2.49 -5.04
CA VAL A 40 8.22 2.41 -5.85
C VAL A 40 8.11 1.27 -6.85
N VAL A 41 8.58 1.47 -8.07
CA VAL A 41 8.70 0.40 -9.07
C VAL A 41 10.16 -0.07 -9.08
N ASP A 42 10.37 -1.39 -8.97
CA ASP A 42 11.70 -1.99 -9.08
C ASP A 42 12.11 -2.25 -10.54
N ASP A 43 13.33 -2.75 -10.78
CA ASP A 43 13.83 -3.01 -12.14
C ASP A 43 13.26 -4.28 -12.81
N GLN A 44 12.35 -4.98 -12.11
CA GLN A 44 11.66 -6.17 -12.58
C GLN A 44 10.16 -5.91 -12.87
N ASP A 45 9.77 -4.65 -13.03
CA ASP A 45 8.38 -4.20 -13.23
C ASP A 45 7.43 -4.61 -12.09
N ASN A 46 7.90 -4.62 -10.84
CA ASN A 46 7.01 -4.76 -9.69
C ASN A 46 6.78 -3.42 -9.00
N LEU A 47 5.51 -3.10 -8.77
CA LEU A 47 5.09 -2.02 -7.90
C LEU A 47 5.08 -2.50 -6.46
N TRP A 48 5.86 -1.80 -5.63
CA TRP A 48 5.89 -1.96 -4.19
C TRP A 48 5.11 -0.83 -3.53
N VAL A 49 4.08 -1.16 -2.76
CA VAL A 49 3.20 -0.22 -2.07
C VAL A 49 3.40 -0.35 -0.56
N LEU A 50 3.88 0.73 0.08
CA LEU A 50 4.04 0.81 1.53
C LEU A 50 2.79 1.44 2.15
N ASP A 51 2.14 0.68 3.03
CA ASP A 51 1.00 1.15 3.83
C ASP A 51 1.38 1.11 5.32
N PRO A 52 1.76 2.25 5.94
CA PRO A 52 2.01 2.33 7.38
C PRO A 52 0.74 2.11 8.22
N ALA A 53 -0.45 2.19 7.60
CA ALA A 53 -1.74 2.00 8.23
C ALA A 53 -1.93 2.78 9.55
N SER A 54 -1.39 3.99 9.63
CA SER A 54 -1.58 4.89 10.78
C SER A 54 -2.28 6.19 10.34
N PRO A 55 -3.59 6.15 10.06
CA PRO A 55 -4.35 7.31 9.60
C PRO A 55 -4.16 8.51 10.53
N LYS A 56 -3.88 9.68 9.95
CA LYS A 56 -3.65 10.93 10.69
C LYS A 56 -2.56 10.84 11.76
N MET A 57 -1.67 9.85 11.66
CA MET A 57 -0.62 9.56 12.65
C MET A 57 -1.16 9.31 14.08
N GLN A 58 -2.40 8.83 14.21
CA GLN A 58 -3.05 8.59 15.50
C GLN A 58 -2.81 7.20 16.10
N GLY A 59 -2.01 6.38 15.40
CA GLY A 59 -1.67 5.02 15.79
C GLY A 59 -2.03 4.02 14.69
N ILE A 60 -1.33 2.88 14.70
CA ILE A 60 -1.53 1.84 13.70
C ILE A 60 -2.91 1.20 13.81
N VAL A 61 -3.53 0.89 12.66
CA VAL A 61 -4.64 -0.04 12.57
C VAL A 61 -4.08 -1.44 12.73
N LYS A 62 -4.57 -2.21 13.71
CA LYS A 62 -4.05 -3.55 14.01
C LYS A 62 -4.08 -4.46 12.78
N GLY A 63 -2.93 -5.05 12.45
CA GLY A 63 -2.75 -5.91 11.27
C GLY A 63 -2.76 -5.17 9.93
N GLY A 64 -2.74 -3.84 9.96
CA GLY A 64 -2.74 -2.97 8.79
C GLY A 64 -1.37 -2.72 8.17
N PRO A 65 -0.30 -2.44 8.96
CA PRO A 65 1.01 -2.11 8.40
C PRO A 65 1.53 -3.22 7.49
N LYS A 66 1.84 -2.87 6.24
CA LYS A 66 2.26 -3.86 5.22
C LYS A 66 3.01 -3.25 4.06
N LEU A 67 3.77 -4.11 3.37
CA LEU A 67 4.35 -3.85 2.06
C LEU A 67 3.72 -4.82 1.05
N VAL A 68 3.16 -4.29 -0.02
CA VAL A 68 2.46 -5.06 -1.06
C VAL A 68 3.27 -5.03 -2.35
N LYS A 69 3.48 -6.19 -2.97
CA LYS A 69 4.12 -6.35 -4.28
C LYS A 69 3.07 -6.69 -5.33
N ILE A 70 3.02 -5.90 -6.40
CA ILE A 70 2.14 -6.10 -7.56
C ILE A 70 3.01 -6.22 -8.81
N ASP A 71 2.78 -7.24 -9.62
CA ASP A 71 3.46 -7.42 -10.91
C ASP A 71 2.74 -6.59 -11.96
N LEU A 72 3.39 -5.55 -12.47
CA LEU A 72 2.79 -4.60 -13.43
C LEU A 72 2.60 -5.19 -14.83
N ARG A 73 3.19 -6.35 -15.13
CA ARG A 73 2.98 -7.02 -16.42
C ARG A 73 1.64 -7.74 -16.47
N THR A 74 1.08 -8.06 -15.30
CA THR A 74 -0.17 -8.80 -15.15
C THR A 74 -1.22 -8.07 -14.32
N ASP A 75 -0.83 -6.95 -13.70
CA ASP A 75 -1.58 -6.21 -12.67
C ASP A 75 -2.05 -7.08 -11.50
N GLN A 76 -1.34 -8.18 -11.23
CA GLN A 76 -1.69 -9.11 -10.17
C GLN A 76 -0.87 -8.86 -8.93
N LEU A 77 -1.55 -8.96 -7.79
CA LEU A 77 -0.90 -8.95 -6.50
C LEU A 77 -0.11 -10.26 -6.31
N VAL A 78 1.20 -10.13 -6.14
CA VAL A 78 2.12 -11.27 -6.00
C VAL A 78 2.41 -11.58 -4.55
N GLN A 79 2.52 -10.56 -3.71
CA GLN A 79 2.92 -10.74 -2.32
C GLN A 79 2.38 -9.64 -1.41
N THR A 80 2.05 -10.00 -0.18
CA THR A 80 1.82 -9.06 0.92
C THR A 80 2.72 -9.46 2.07
N ILE A 81 3.51 -8.50 2.56
CA ILE A 81 4.43 -8.67 3.68
C ILE A 81 3.86 -7.86 4.85
N PRO A 82 3.24 -8.50 5.85
CA PRO A 82 2.74 -7.79 7.03
C PRO A 82 3.90 -7.36 7.92
N PHE A 83 3.78 -6.18 8.52
CA PHE A 83 4.69 -5.71 9.56
C PHE A 83 4.05 -5.90 10.94
N GLY A 84 4.68 -6.75 11.76
CA GLY A 84 4.29 -6.96 13.15
C GLY A 84 4.61 -5.76 14.03
N GLU A 85 4.16 -5.78 15.29
CA GLU A 85 4.41 -4.69 16.25
C GLU A 85 5.90 -4.51 16.59
N ASP A 86 6.72 -5.53 16.35
CA ASP A 86 8.18 -5.49 16.46
C ASP A 86 8.83 -4.64 15.36
N ILE A 87 8.20 -4.56 14.18
CA ILE A 87 8.66 -3.75 13.04
C ILE A 87 7.95 -2.39 12.99
N ALA A 88 6.64 -2.39 13.22
CA ALA A 88 5.78 -1.20 13.24
C ALA A 88 5.09 -1.05 14.60
N PRO A 89 5.77 -0.53 15.65
CA PRO A 89 5.16 -0.27 16.94
C PRO A 89 3.97 0.70 16.87
N ALA A 90 3.13 0.73 17.90
CA ALA A 90 1.85 1.47 17.89
C ALA A 90 1.94 2.97 17.55
N LYS A 91 3.09 3.63 17.81
CA LYS A 91 3.33 5.06 17.51
C LYS A 91 4.33 5.28 16.37
N SER A 92 4.60 4.24 15.58
CA SER A 92 5.49 4.33 14.43
C SER A 92 4.76 4.84 13.20
N TYR A 93 5.54 5.33 12.23
CA TYR A 93 5.06 5.72 10.92
C TYR A 93 6.14 5.41 9.89
N LEU A 94 5.94 4.35 9.10
CA LEU A 94 6.88 3.96 8.04
C LEU A 94 6.81 4.98 6.90
N ASN A 95 7.96 5.46 6.45
CA ASN A 95 8.03 6.56 5.47
C ASN A 95 8.24 6.08 4.03
N ASP A 96 9.31 5.33 3.78
CA ASP A 96 9.68 4.85 2.45
C ASP A 96 10.36 3.48 2.51
N VAL A 97 10.44 2.81 1.36
CA VAL A 97 11.24 1.59 1.16
C VAL A 97 12.27 1.79 0.06
N ARG A 98 13.34 0.99 0.12
CA ARG A 98 14.31 0.81 -0.95
C ARG A 98 14.36 -0.67 -1.29
N ILE A 99 14.29 -0.98 -2.57
CA ILE A 99 14.30 -2.33 -3.10
C ILE A 99 15.58 -2.47 -3.92
N ASP A 100 16.33 -3.54 -3.66
CA ASP A 100 17.54 -3.93 -4.39
C ASP A 100 17.22 -5.26 -5.08
N THR A 101 17.48 -5.34 -6.38
CA THR A 101 16.97 -6.38 -7.29
C THR A 101 18.04 -6.94 -8.21
#